data_AF-A0A355G6N3-F1
#
_entry.id   AF-A0A355G6N3-F1
#
_cell.length_a   1.000
_cell.length_b   1.000
_cell.length_c   1.000
_cell.angle_alpha   90.00
_cell.angle_beta   90.00
_cell.angle_gamma   90.00
#
_symmetry.space_group_name_H-M   'P 1'
#
loop_
_entity.id
_entity.type
_entity.pdbx_description
1 polymer ?
#
loop_
_entity_poly.entity_id
_entity_poly.type
_entity_poly.pdbx_seq_one_letter_code
_entity_poly.pdbx_strand_id
1 'polypeptide(L)'
;MTLNSLPLSYCTNVHPGLTVAEILRKLDEFTLPIQQQLGAPLAAGLWLAEPVIKEILSSTDGIEGFARELQKRELTCYTMNAFPYGNFHSERVKENVYLPDWSQPERLEYTKGCARVLAALLPEDVEGSISTVPLGFKKFEHAPDFSKVCIEQLIELATFLKQLKEETGRTIRLAIEPEPFCVIEFTHELIVFFERLYERAAEKQVLGTVRE
;
A
#
# COMPACT_ATOMS: atom_id res chain seq x y z
N MET A 1 -15.76 -22.76 -5.17
CA MET A 1 -15.26 -21.59 -4.41
C MET A 1 -14.21 -22.08 -3.45
N THR A 2 -12.93 -21.85 -3.76
CA THR A 2 -11.86 -21.97 -2.77
C THR A 2 -11.96 -20.73 -1.89
N LEU A 3 -12.56 -20.87 -0.71
CA LEU A 3 -12.52 -19.82 0.29
C LEU A 3 -11.08 -19.73 0.80
N ASN A 4 -10.52 -18.53 0.81
CA ASN A 4 -9.19 -18.29 1.33
C ASN A 4 -9.16 -18.65 2.84
N SER A 5 -8.11 -19.33 3.29
CA SER A 5 -7.90 -19.67 4.70
C SER A 5 -7.34 -18.52 5.53
N LEU A 6 -7.05 -17.38 4.91
CA LEU A 6 -6.61 -16.17 5.62
C LEU A 6 -7.68 -15.67 6.60
N PRO A 7 -7.27 -15.16 7.78
CA PRO A 7 -8.17 -14.50 8.72
C PRO A 7 -8.97 -13.36 8.07
N LEU A 8 -10.17 -13.09 8.57
CA LEU A 8 -10.89 -11.87 8.22
C LEU A 8 -10.02 -10.65 8.57
N SER A 9 -10.00 -9.62 7.71
CA SER A 9 -9.22 -8.41 7.94
C SER A 9 -10.09 -7.25 8.38
N TYR A 10 -9.68 -6.57 9.44
CA TYR A 10 -10.28 -5.30 9.89
C TYR A 10 -9.51 -4.13 9.27
N CYS A 11 -10.20 -3.35 8.44
CA CYS A 11 -9.62 -2.19 7.77
C CYS A 11 -9.49 -1.01 8.75
N THR A 12 -8.27 -0.50 8.93
CA THR A 12 -7.99 0.60 9.86
C THR A 12 -8.11 2.00 9.23
N ASN A 13 -8.46 2.11 7.94
CA ASN A 13 -8.55 3.39 7.21
C ASN A 13 -9.46 4.44 7.87
N VAL A 14 -10.48 4.00 8.59
CA VAL A 14 -11.43 4.88 9.30
C VAL A 14 -10.82 5.51 10.56
N HIS A 15 -9.64 5.06 10.99
CA HIS A 15 -8.97 5.47 12.22
C HIS A 15 -7.67 6.23 11.91
N PRO A 16 -7.68 7.56 11.69
CA PRO A 16 -6.48 8.33 11.33
C PRO A 16 -5.41 8.41 12.42
N GLY A 17 -4.22 7.87 12.18
CA GLY A 17 -3.04 8.03 13.05
C GLY A 17 -1.87 8.62 12.28
N LEU A 18 -1.13 9.53 12.92
CA LEU A 18 0.02 10.23 12.35
C LEU A 18 1.34 9.87 13.04
N THR A 19 1.28 9.06 14.09
CA THR A 19 2.44 8.48 14.77
C THR A 19 2.26 6.98 15.01
N VAL A 20 3.36 6.24 15.19
CA VAL A 20 3.32 4.80 15.54
C VAL A 20 2.52 4.58 16.81
N ALA A 21 2.73 5.40 17.84
CA ALA A 21 2.02 5.29 19.11
C ALA A 21 0.50 5.44 18.95
N GLU A 22 0.04 6.36 18.10
CA GLU A 22 -1.39 6.51 17.80
C GLU A 22 -1.97 5.30 17.06
N ILE A 23 -1.22 4.75 16.09
CA ILE A 23 -1.63 3.54 15.37
C ILE A 23 -1.82 2.38 16.35
N LEU A 24 -0.83 2.13 17.21
CA LEU A 24 -0.91 1.05 18.21
C LEU A 24 -2.10 1.23 19.17
N ARG A 25 -2.31 2.46 19.67
CA ARG A 25 -3.47 2.77 20.52
C ARG A 25 -4.80 2.48 19.81
N LYS A 26 -4.90 2.78 18.51
CA LYS A 26 -6.12 2.52 17.73
C LYS A 26 -6.34 1.03 17.47
N LEU A 27 -5.27 0.26 17.30
CA LEU A 27 -5.39 -1.20 17.24
C LEU A 27 -5.96 -1.74 18.56
N ASP A 28 -5.48 -1.21 19.70
CA ASP A 28 -5.98 -1.58 21.02
C ASP A 28 -7.45 -1.17 21.24
N GLU A 29 -7.83 0.02 20.76
CA GLU A 29 -9.16 0.58 20.96
C GLU A 29 -10.22 -0.04 20.04
N PHE A 30 -9.87 -0.38 18.79
CA PHE A 30 -10.84 -0.75 17.77
C PHE A 30 -10.66 -2.14 17.17
N THR A 31 -9.43 -2.63 17.03
CA THR A 31 -9.16 -3.90 16.32
C THR A 31 -9.18 -5.08 17.28
N LEU A 32 -8.49 -4.96 18.42
CA LEU A 32 -8.42 -6.02 19.43
C LEU A 32 -9.79 -6.41 20.03
N PRO A 33 -10.70 -5.46 20.36
CA PRO A 33 -12.00 -5.84 20.89
C PRO A 33 -12.82 -6.66 19.88
N ILE A 34 -12.66 -6.39 18.59
CA ILE A 34 -13.34 -7.14 17.52
C ILE A 34 -12.76 -8.54 17.39
N GLN A 35 -11.44 -8.70 17.45
CA GLN A 35 -10.80 -10.02 17.46
C GLN A 35 -11.27 -10.86 18.65
N GLN A 36 -11.34 -10.26 19.84
CA GLN A 36 -11.81 -10.92 21.06
C GLN A 36 -13.28 -11.35 20.95
N GLN A 37 -14.15 -10.49 20.42
CA GLN A 37 -15.56 -10.81 20.22
C GLN A 37 -15.77 -11.88 19.14
N LEU A 38 -14.96 -11.85 18.08
CA LEU A 38 -14.99 -12.85 17.03
C LEU A 38 -14.55 -14.23 17.56
N GLY A 39 -13.64 -14.27 18.54
CA GLY A 39 -13.12 -15.51 19.12
C GLY A 39 -12.27 -16.32 18.14
N ALA A 40 -11.72 -15.67 17.10
CA ALA A 40 -10.88 -16.28 16.08
C ALA A 40 -9.79 -15.29 15.63
N PRO A 41 -8.72 -15.76 14.95
CA PRO A 41 -7.70 -14.87 14.40
C PRO A 41 -8.32 -13.77 13.52
N LEU A 42 -7.77 -12.56 13.65
CA LEU A 42 -8.14 -11.40 12.85
C LEU A 42 -6.86 -10.79 12.28
N ALA A 43 -6.93 -10.32 11.04
CA ALA A 43 -5.87 -9.54 10.43
C ALA A 43 -6.15 -8.04 10.56
N ALA A 44 -5.10 -7.23 10.61
CA ALA A 44 -5.17 -5.79 10.48
C ALA A 44 -4.88 -5.40 9.03
N GLY A 45 -5.88 -4.84 8.34
CA GLY A 45 -5.71 -4.18 7.06
C GLY A 45 -5.27 -2.75 7.30
N LEU A 46 -3.96 -2.51 7.27
CA LEU A 46 -3.40 -1.26 7.77
C LEU A 46 -3.47 -0.13 6.75
N TRP A 47 -3.74 1.08 7.22
CA TRP A 47 -3.28 2.31 6.59
C TRP A 47 -2.29 3.01 7.51
N LEU A 48 -1.09 3.27 6.99
CA LEU A 48 -0.04 3.99 7.69
C LEU A 48 0.27 5.26 6.88
N ALA A 49 -0.10 6.43 7.41
CA ALA A 49 0.24 7.70 6.76
C ALA A 49 1.76 7.85 6.62
N GLU A 50 2.22 8.62 5.63
CA GLU A 50 3.64 8.87 5.38
C GLU A 50 4.45 9.25 6.64
N PRO A 51 3.99 10.13 7.55
CA PRO A 51 4.75 10.41 8.76
C PRO A 51 4.97 9.17 9.65
N VAL A 52 4.03 8.22 9.66
CA VAL A 52 4.17 6.96 10.39
C VAL A 52 5.20 6.05 9.72
N ILE A 53 5.13 5.91 8.38
CA ILE A 53 6.14 5.15 7.62
C ILE A 53 7.54 5.75 7.86
N LYS A 54 7.64 7.08 7.81
CA LYS A 54 8.90 7.78 8.07
C LYS A 54 9.41 7.57 9.49
N GLU A 55 8.54 7.64 10.49
CA GLU A 55 8.88 7.35 11.89
C GLU A 55 9.47 5.94 12.03
N ILE A 56 8.79 4.93 11.48
CA ILE A 56 9.25 3.53 11.48
C ILE A 56 10.62 3.40 10.81
N LEU A 57 10.79 3.96 9.61
CA LEU A 57 12.03 3.81 8.83
C LEU A 57 13.20 4.63 9.38
N SER A 58 12.94 5.63 10.22
CA SER A 58 13.98 6.47 10.82
C SER A 58 14.65 5.83 12.05
N SER A 59 14.02 4.82 12.66
CA SER A 59 14.59 4.07 13.77
C SER A 59 15.36 2.85 13.28
N THR A 60 16.53 2.59 13.86
CA THR A 60 17.38 1.43 13.53
C THR A 60 16.65 0.10 13.63
N ASP A 61 15.73 -0.03 14.59
CA ASP A 61 14.92 -1.24 14.83
C ASP A 61 13.42 -0.99 14.62
N GLY A 62 13.05 0.07 13.90
CA GLY A 62 11.66 0.53 13.84
C GLY A 62 10.73 -0.47 13.16
N ILE A 63 11.19 -1.12 12.07
CA ILE A 63 10.41 -2.14 11.37
C ILE A 63 10.17 -3.35 12.29
N GLU A 64 11.24 -3.90 12.88
CA GLU A 64 11.13 -5.05 13.78
C GLU A 64 10.36 -4.70 15.05
N GLY A 65 10.52 -3.48 15.55
CA GLY A 65 9.77 -2.93 16.67
C GLY A 65 8.27 -2.90 16.39
N PHE A 66 7.88 -2.35 15.25
CA PHE A 66 6.47 -2.31 14.84
C PHE A 66 5.90 -3.72 14.62
N ALA A 67 6.67 -4.62 14.00
CA ALA A 67 6.28 -6.02 13.82
C ALA A 67 6.06 -6.74 15.17
N ARG A 68 6.95 -6.54 16.15
CA ARG A 68 6.78 -7.09 17.51
C ARG A 68 5.52 -6.57 18.18
N GLU A 69 5.16 -5.30 17.96
CA GLU A 69 3.94 -4.73 18.54
C GLU A 69 2.66 -5.36 17.96
N LEU A 70 2.65 -5.69 16.67
CA LEU A 70 1.56 -6.45 16.05
C LEU A 70 1.52 -7.90 16.53
N GLN A 71 2.70 -8.53 16.68
CA GLN A 71 2.81 -9.90 17.19
C GLN A 71 2.29 -10.03 18.63
N LYS A 72 2.62 -9.07 19.52
CA LYS A 72 2.10 -9.04 20.90
C LYS A 72 0.57 -8.98 20.97
N ARG A 73 -0.04 -8.46 19.90
CA ARG A 73 -1.49 -8.30 19.73
C ARG A 73 -2.13 -9.50 19.00
N GLU A 74 -1.32 -10.48 18.60
CA GLU A 74 -1.76 -11.62 17.79
C GLU A 74 -2.47 -11.18 16.50
N LEU A 75 -2.06 -10.03 15.94
CA LEU A 75 -2.59 -9.49 14.70
C LEU A 75 -1.65 -9.82 13.54
N THR A 76 -2.19 -10.47 12.52
CA THR A 76 -1.50 -10.64 11.23
C THR A 76 -1.76 -9.43 10.33
N CYS A 77 -0.91 -9.19 9.33
CA CYS A 77 -1.14 -8.16 8.32
C CYS A 77 -0.66 -8.66 6.96
N TYR A 78 -1.59 -8.70 6.00
CA TYR A 78 -1.29 -9.11 4.62
C TYR A 78 -1.80 -8.09 3.59
N THR A 79 -2.46 -7.01 4.03
CA THR A 79 -2.82 -5.88 3.17
C THR A 79 -2.48 -4.55 3.82
N MET A 80 -2.02 -3.61 2.99
CA MET A 80 -1.86 -2.22 3.37
C MET A 80 -2.54 -1.31 2.35
N ASN A 81 -3.28 -0.30 2.80
CA ASN A 81 -3.79 0.74 1.93
C ASN A 81 -2.78 1.89 1.92
N ALA A 82 -2.21 2.17 0.74
CA ALA A 82 -1.30 3.27 0.48
C ALA A 82 -1.94 4.32 -0.44
N PHE A 83 -3.26 4.36 -0.58
CA PHE A 83 -3.93 5.43 -1.33
C PHE A 83 -3.80 6.77 -0.56
N PRO A 84 -4.38 6.95 0.63
CA PRO A 84 -4.17 8.19 1.36
C PRO A 84 -2.71 8.30 1.80
N TYR A 85 -1.99 9.27 1.26
CA TYR A 85 -0.59 9.48 1.58
C TYR A 85 -0.41 10.06 2.99
N GLY A 86 -1.21 11.06 3.33
CA GLY A 86 -1.13 11.78 4.60
C GLY A 86 -2.50 11.93 5.26
N ASN A 87 -2.63 12.90 6.16
CA ASN A 87 -3.87 13.12 6.90
C ASN A 87 -5.02 13.60 6.00
N PHE A 88 -5.83 12.66 5.51
CA PHE A 88 -7.02 12.95 4.69
C PHE A 88 -8.29 13.25 5.51
N HIS A 89 -8.22 13.11 6.83
CA HIS A 89 -9.31 13.45 7.75
C HIS A 89 -9.23 14.91 8.22
N SER A 90 -8.30 15.70 7.68
CA SER A 90 -8.18 17.14 7.95
C SER A 90 -9.24 17.95 7.19
N GLU A 91 -9.63 19.11 7.72
CA GLU A 91 -10.69 20.00 7.17
C GLU A 91 -10.40 20.57 5.76
N ARG A 92 -9.26 20.24 5.14
CA ARG A 92 -8.87 20.75 3.82
C ARG A 92 -9.64 20.07 2.68
N VAL A 93 -9.61 20.71 1.51
CA VAL A 93 -10.24 20.30 0.25
C VAL A 93 -10.11 18.78 0.05
N LYS A 94 -11.25 18.08 0.00
CA LYS A 94 -11.33 16.60 -0.09
C LYS A 94 -10.47 16.00 -1.20
N GLU A 95 -10.20 16.77 -2.25
CA GLU A 95 -9.44 16.37 -3.43
C GLU A 95 -7.92 16.26 -3.15
N ASN A 96 -7.39 16.87 -2.10
CA ASN A 96 -5.96 16.74 -1.77
C ASN A 96 -5.56 15.34 -1.31
N VAL A 97 -6.53 14.46 -1.02
CA VAL A 97 -6.26 13.04 -0.72
C VAL A 97 -5.55 12.31 -1.86
N TYR A 98 -5.74 12.79 -3.10
CA TYR A 98 -5.12 12.22 -4.29
C TYR A 98 -3.66 12.63 -4.47
N LEU A 99 -3.14 13.57 -3.66
CA LEU A 99 -1.76 14.04 -3.72
C LEU A 99 -0.92 13.45 -2.57
N PRO A 100 0.38 13.19 -2.81
CA PRO A 100 1.04 13.09 -4.11
C PRO A 100 0.44 11.98 -4.98
N ASP A 101 0.43 12.19 -6.30
CA ASP A 101 0.00 11.19 -7.27
C ASP A 101 1.20 10.43 -7.86
N TRP A 102 0.96 9.48 -8.77
CA TRP A 102 2.02 8.65 -9.37
C TRP A 102 2.93 9.41 -10.35
N SER A 103 2.77 10.71 -10.57
CA SER A 103 3.78 11.51 -11.26
C SER A 103 4.87 12.05 -10.33
N GLN A 104 4.66 11.94 -9.01
CA GLN A 104 5.52 12.56 -8.00
C GLN A 104 6.39 11.50 -7.29
N PRO A 105 7.70 11.73 -7.10
CA PRO A 105 8.62 10.77 -6.49
C PRO A 105 8.25 10.41 -5.04
N GLU A 106 7.60 11.32 -4.32
CA GLU A 106 7.11 11.11 -2.96
C GLU A 106 6.17 9.90 -2.88
N ARG A 107 5.31 9.71 -3.90
CA ARG A 107 4.39 8.56 -3.95
C ARG A 107 5.14 7.24 -4.05
N LEU A 108 6.18 7.19 -4.88
CA LEU A 108 7.02 6.01 -5.06
C LEU A 108 7.75 5.66 -3.77
N GLU A 109 8.44 6.63 -3.16
CA GLU A 109 9.22 6.41 -1.94
C GLU A 109 8.33 6.01 -0.75
N TYR A 110 7.16 6.63 -0.60
CA TYR A 110 6.17 6.21 0.39
C TYR A 110 5.72 4.77 0.18
N THR A 111 5.40 4.38 -1.06
CA THR A 111 4.95 3.02 -1.38
C THR A 111 6.06 1.98 -1.16
N LYS A 112 7.33 2.30 -1.47
CA LYS A 112 8.49 1.47 -1.12
C LYS A 112 8.59 1.29 0.39
N GLY A 113 8.37 2.35 1.17
CA GLY A 113 8.33 2.29 2.63
C GLY A 113 7.22 1.37 3.16
N CYS A 114 6.00 1.51 2.64
CA CYS A 114 4.89 0.59 2.93
C CYS A 114 5.25 -0.87 2.65
N ALA A 115 5.91 -1.15 1.52
CA ALA A 115 6.35 -2.49 1.17
C ALA A 115 7.39 -3.07 2.12
N ARG A 116 8.39 -2.28 2.54
CA ARG A 116 9.37 -2.73 3.55
C ARG A 116 8.69 -3.11 4.87
N VAL A 117 7.76 -2.27 5.33
CA VAL A 117 7.00 -2.55 6.55
C VAL A 117 6.14 -3.80 6.37
N LEU A 118 5.35 -3.88 5.29
CA LEU A 118 4.48 -5.02 5.04
C LEU A 118 5.27 -6.34 4.95
N ALA A 119 6.45 -6.35 4.32
CA ALA A 119 7.29 -7.55 4.22
C ALA A 119 7.64 -8.13 5.60
N ALA A 120 7.92 -7.28 6.59
CA ALA A 120 8.21 -7.72 7.96
C ALA A 120 6.97 -8.18 8.74
N LEU A 121 5.77 -7.79 8.30
CA LEU A 121 4.51 -8.15 8.96
C LEU A 121 3.84 -9.39 8.35
N LEU A 122 4.26 -9.78 7.14
CA LEU A 122 3.63 -10.88 6.41
C LEU A 122 3.80 -12.21 7.15
N PRO A 123 2.72 -13.00 7.30
CA PRO A 123 2.82 -14.38 7.71
C PRO A 123 3.67 -15.20 6.74
N GLU A 124 4.16 -16.36 7.20
CA GLU A 124 4.82 -17.32 6.33
C GLU A 124 3.88 -17.80 5.22
N ASP A 125 4.44 -17.96 4.01
CA ASP A 125 3.73 -18.42 2.80
C ASP A 125 2.50 -17.59 2.37
N VAL A 126 2.40 -16.34 2.82
CA VAL A 126 1.34 -15.40 2.41
C VAL A 126 1.92 -14.28 1.54
N GLU A 127 1.27 -14.02 0.41
CA GLU A 127 1.56 -12.84 -0.40
C GLU A 127 0.89 -11.59 0.18
N GLY A 128 1.60 -10.46 0.17
CA GLY A 128 1.06 -9.17 0.58
C GLY A 128 0.45 -8.38 -0.59
N SER A 129 -0.51 -7.52 -0.28
CA SER A 129 -1.08 -6.58 -1.24
C SER A 129 -1.03 -5.15 -0.71
N ILE A 130 -0.61 -4.21 -1.55
CA ILE A 130 -0.67 -2.77 -1.26
C ILE A 130 -1.63 -2.12 -2.23
N SER A 131 -2.71 -1.51 -1.75
CA SER A 131 -3.57 -0.70 -2.63
C SER A 131 -3.07 0.74 -2.76
N THR A 132 -3.38 1.39 -3.88
CA THR A 132 -2.87 2.74 -4.18
C THR A 132 -3.83 3.56 -5.01
N VAL A 133 -3.58 4.87 -5.09
CA VAL A 133 -4.31 5.76 -5.99
C VAL A 133 -4.17 5.29 -7.45
N PRO A 134 -5.25 5.22 -8.23
CA PRO A 134 -5.22 4.88 -9.66
C PRO A 134 -4.63 6.02 -10.51
N LEU A 135 -3.30 6.12 -10.44
CA LEU A 135 -2.42 7.13 -11.02
C LEU A 135 -2.59 8.53 -10.43
N GLY A 136 -3.79 9.10 -10.44
CA GLY A 136 -4.05 10.45 -9.94
C GLY A 136 -5.51 10.88 -10.14
N PHE A 137 -5.86 12.09 -9.71
CA PHE A 137 -7.21 12.63 -9.82
C PHE A 137 -7.47 13.21 -11.22
N LYS A 138 -8.60 12.86 -11.85
CA LYS A 138 -8.92 13.22 -13.25
C LYS A 138 -9.07 14.73 -13.47
N LYS A 139 -9.52 15.48 -12.46
CA LYS A 139 -9.78 16.93 -12.60
C LYS A 139 -8.55 17.81 -12.35
N PHE A 140 -7.43 17.26 -11.90
CA PHE A 140 -6.20 18.03 -11.81
C PHE A 140 -5.61 18.27 -13.21
N GLU A 141 -4.87 19.37 -13.33
CA GLU A 141 -4.09 19.63 -14.53
C GLU A 141 -2.87 18.72 -14.52
N HIS A 142 -2.77 17.87 -15.53
CA HIS A 142 -1.68 16.92 -15.71
C HIS A 142 -0.73 17.39 -16.81
N ALA A 143 0.56 17.19 -16.60
CA ALA A 143 1.55 17.39 -17.66
C ALA A 143 1.26 16.45 -18.85
N PRO A 144 1.60 16.84 -20.09
CA PRO A 144 1.35 16.00 -21.28
C PRO A 144 1.97 14.59 -21.20
N ASP A 145 3.04 14.42 -20.41
CA ASP A 145 3.75 13.17 -20.20
C ASP A 145 3.36 12.43 -18.91
N PHE A 146 2.32 12.87 -18.19
CA PHE A 146 1.87 12.30 -16.91
C PHE A 146 1.79 10.77 -16.91
N SER A 147 1.10 10.19 -17.91
CA SER A 147 0.95 8.73 -18.01
C SER A 147 2.29 8.02 -18.18
N LYS A 148 3.24 8.62 -18.88
CA LYS A 148 4.57 8.06 -19.07
C LYS A 148 5.35 8.10 -17.76
N VAL A 149 5.33 9.23 -17.05
CA VAL A 149 5.99 9.36 -15.74
C VAL A 149 5.44 8.33 -14.75
N CYS A 150 4.12 8.18 -14.67
CA CYS A 150 3.50 7.17 -13.80
C CYS A 150 3.96 5.74 -14.12
N ILE A 151 4.00 5.39 -15.42
CA ILE A 151 4.50 4.08 -15.86
C ILE A 151 5.95 3.86 -15.44
N GLU A 152 6.82 4.86 -15.59
CA GLU A 152 8.23 4.76 -15.18
C GLU A 152 8.36 4.50 -13.67
N GLN A 153 7.60 5.22 -12.84
CA GLN A 153 7.60 5.03 -11.39
C GLN A 153 7.08 3.65 -10.99
N LEU A 154 6.05 3.14 -11.65
CA LEU A 154 5.50 1.81 -11.38
C LEU A 154 6.45 0.68 -11.79
N ILE A 155 7.19 0.83 -12.90
CA ILE A 155 8.25 -0.10 -13.29
C ILE A 155 9.39 -0.08 -12.26
N GLU A 156 9.75 1.11 -11.77
CA GLU A 156 10.75 1.24 -10.71
C GLU A 156 10.29 0.55 -9.42
N LEU A 157 9.03 0.74 -9.02
CA LEU A 157 8.47 0.02 -7.87
C LEU A 157 8.51 -1.49 -8.09
N ALA A 158 8.10 -2.01 -9.24
CA ALA A 158 8.14 -3.44 -9.52
C ALA A 158 9.56 -4.01 -9.40
N THR A 159 10.56 -3.26 -9.87
CA THR A 159 11.97 -3.63 -9.72
C THR A 159 12.39 -3.68 -8.25
N PHE A 160 11.97 -2.68 -7.47
CA PHE A 160 12.20 -2.65 -6.02
C PHE A 160 11.50 -3.82 -5.29
N LEU A 161 10.24 -4.13 -5.62
CA LEU A 161 9.49 -5.22 -5.00
C LEU A 161 10.13 -6.58 -5.28
N LYS A 162 10.69 -6.76 -6.48
CA LYS A 162 11.47 -7.95 -6.80
C LYS A 162 12.73 -8.07 -5.95
N GLN A 163 13.49 -7.00 -5.80
CA GLN A 163 14.67 -6.98 -4.90
C GLN A 163 14.26 -7.29 -3.46
N LEU A 164 13.18 -6.68 -2.98
CA LEU A 164 12.66 -6.94 -1.64
C LEU A 164 12.26 -8.42 -1.46
N LYS A 165 11.67 -9.04 -2.48
CA LYS A 165 11.38 -10.48 -2.48
C LYS A 165 12.65 -11.33 -2.44
N GLU A 166 13.68 -10.98 -3.20
CA GLU A 166 14.99 -11.66 -3.18
C GLU A 166 15.66 -11.56 -1.79
N GLU A 167 15.53 -10.41 -1.12
CA GLU A 167 16.10 -10.15 0.21
C GLU A 167 15.33 -10.84 1.34
N THR A 168 13.99 -10.87 1.27
CA THR A 168 13.12 -11.26 2.39
C THR A 168 12.38 -12.57 2.18
N GLY A 169 12.36 -13.08 0.95
CA GLY A 169 11.49 -14.19 0.54
C GLY A 169 10.00 -13.84 0.45
N ARG A 170 9.62 -12.57 0.70
CA ARG A 170 8.21 -12.13 0.75
C ARG A 170 7.77 -11.53 -0.58
N THR A 171 6.66 -12.02 -1.11
CA THR A 171 6.05 -11.45 -2.32
C THR A 171 5.03 -10.38 -1.93
N ILE A 172 5.16 -9.18 -2.50
CA ILE A 172 4.21 -8.08 -2.31
C ILE A 172 3.75 -7.61 -3.69
N ARG A 173 2.44 -7.49 -3.87
CA ARG A 173 1.81 -7.00 -5.09
C ARG A 173 1.26 -5.59 -4.87
N LEU A 174 1.47 -4.72 -5.84
CA LEU A 174 0.76 -3.44 -5.90
C LEU A 174 -0.59 -3.65 -6.60
N ALA A 175 -1.68 -3.30 -5.93
CA ALA A 175 -3.04 -3.33 -6.43
C ALA A 175 -3.49 -1.90 -6.80
N ILE A 176 -3.55 -1.61 -8.10
CA ILE A 176 -4.13 -0.38 -8.62
C ILE A 176 -5.66 -0.54 -8.59
N GLU A 177 -6.35 0.24 -7.76
CA GLU A 177 -7.80 0.17 -7.59
C GLU A 177 -8.49 1.27 -8.41
N PRO A 178 -9.24 0.95 -9.48
CA PRO A 178 -10.03 1.96 -10.18
C PRO A 178 -11.00 2.65 -9.21
N GLU A 179 -11.03 3.98 -9.26
CA GLU A 179 -11.77 4.81 -8.30
C GLU A 179 -12.52 5.91 -9.05
N PRO A 180 -13.78 6.21 -8.68
CA PRO A 180 -14.50 7.38 -9.16
C PRO A 180 -13.64 8.65 -9.20
N PHE A 181 -13.77 9.40 -10.30
CA PHE A 181 -13.06 10.66 -10.52
C PHE A 181 -11.53 10.57 -10.66
N CYS A 182 -10.93 9.37 -10.68
CA CYS A 182 -9.51 9.21 -10.95
C CYS A 182 -9.19 8.96 -12.42
N VAL A 183 -7.91 9.07 -12.79
CA VAL A 183 -7.40 8.83 -14.15
C VAL A 183 -7.76 7.43 -14.64
N ILE A 184 -7.72 6.42 -13.77
CA ILE A 184 -8.30 5.09 -14.03
C ILE A 184 -9.53 4.93 -13.16
N GLU A 185 -10.70 5.00 -13.77
CA GLU A 185 -12.01 4.92 -13.12
C GLU A 185 -12.71 3.59 -13.43
N PHE A 186 -12.49 3.05 -14.64
CA PHE A 186 -13.14 1.83 -15.11
C PHE A 186 -12.14 0.71 -15.43
N THR A 187 -12.62 -0.52 -15.38
CA THR A 187 -11.82 -1.72 -15.68
C THR A 187 -11.20 -1.70 -17.08
N HIS A 188 -11.90 -1.17 -18.10
CA HIS A 188 -11.34 -1.10 -19.45
C HIS A 188 -10.18 -0.10 -19.56
N GLU A 189 -10.22 1.01 -18.81
CA GLU A 189 -9.12 1.96 -18.72
C GLU A 189 -7.92 1.32 -18.02
N LEU A 190 -8.15 0.50 -16.98
CA LEU A 190 -7.10 -0.26 -16.29
C LEU A 190 -6.42 -1.25 -17.23
N ILE A 191 -7.19 -1.97 -18.07
CA ILE A 191 -6.65 -2.90 -19.06
C ILE A 191 -5.73 -2.17 -20.05
N VAL A 192 -6.23 -1.07 -20.65
CA VAL A 192 -5.44 -0.25 -21.59
C VAL A 192 -4.19 0.33 -20.94
N PHE A 193 -4.28 0.70 -19.66
CA PHE A 193 -3.12 1.13 -18.89
C PHE A 193 -2.07 0.02 -18.74
N PHE A 194 -2.48 -1.19 -18.37
CA PHE A 194 -1.56 -2.34 -18.24
C PHE A 194 -0.93 -2.75 -19.57
N GLU A 195 -1.65 -2.65 -20.69
CA GLU A 195 -1.08 -2.87 -22.03
C GLU A 195 0.12 -1.94 -22.26
N ARG A 196 -0.06 -0.63 -22.03
CA ARG A 196 1.02 0.38 -22.15
C ARG A 196 2.15 0.16 -21.16
N LEU A 197 1.83 -0.20 -19.92
CA LEU A 197 2.82 -0.53 -18.89
C LEU A 197 3.68 -1.72 -19.33
N TYR A 198 3.06 -2.78 -19.87
CA TYR A 198 3.77 -3.97 -20.34
C TYR A 198 4.58 -3.73 -21.60
N GLU A 199 4.08 -2.95 -22.56
CA GLU A 199 4.86 -2.50 -23.71
C GLU A 199 6.13 -1.78 -23.25
N ARG A 200 5.97 -0.80 -22.34
CA ARG A 200 7.12 -0.05 -21.82
C ARG A 200 8.09 -0.92 -21.01
N ALA A 201 7.57 -1.85 -20.21
CA ALA A 201 8.40 -2.79 -19.47
C ALA A 201 9.17 -3.74 -20.40
N ALA A 202 8.58 -4.13 -21.53
CA ALA A 202 9.25 -4.94 -22.56
C ALA A 202 10.40 -4.18 -23.23
N GLU A 203 10.19 -2.91 -23.59
CA GLU A 203 11.24 -2.03 -24.12
C GLU A 203 12.43 -1.91 -23.15
N LYS A 204 12.14 -1.86 -21.84
CA LYS A 204 13.16 -1.80 -20.78
C LYS A 204 13.70 -3.18 -20.36
N GLN A 205 13.27 -4.27 -21.02
CA GLN A 205 13.68 -5.65 -20.74
C GLN A 205 13.38 -6.12 -19.29
N VAL A 206 12.34 -5.57 -18.67
CA VAL A 206 11.91 -5.90 -17.29
C VAL A 206 10.46 -6.41 -17.23
N LEU A 207 9.87 -6.82 -18.37
CA LEU A 207 8.50 -7.32 -18.43
C LEU A 207 8.24 -8.49 -17.46
N GLY A 208 9.21 -9.40 -17.29
CA GLY A 208 9.09 -10.50 -16.34
C GLY A 208 8.92 -10.01 -14.90
N THR A 209 9.73 -9.04 -14.50
CA THR A 209 9.67 -8.38 -13.17
C THR A 209 8.34 -7.67 -12.94
N VAL A 210 7.78 -7.00 -13.95
CA VAL A 210 6.52 -6.24 -13.84
C VAL A 210 5.29 -7.15 -13.78
N ARG A 211 5.38 -8.40 -14.27
CA ARG A 211 4.29 -9.38 -14.24
C ARG A 211 4.29 -10.27 -13.00
N GLU A 212 5.42 -10.34 -12.29
CA GLU A 212 5.61 -11.20 -11.13
C GLU A 212 4.90 -10.66 -9.89
#